data_AF-A0A820LQZ6-F1
#
_entry.id   AF-A0A820LQZ6-F1
#
_cell.length_a   1.000
_cell.length_b   1.000
_cell.length_c   1.000
_cell.angle_alpha   90.00
_cell.angle_beta   90.00
_cell.angle_gamma   90.00
#
_symmetry.space_group_name_H-M   'P 1'
#
loop_
_entity.id
_entity.type
_entity.pdbx_description
1 polymer ?
#
loop_
_entity_poly.entity_id
_entity_poly.type
_entity_poly.pdbx_seq_one_letter_code
_entity_poly.pdbx_strand_id
1 'polypeptide(L)'
;ETFNSLFPVVVELLTNLMKMKDRESSVRSNLFYGAISSSEFLCSFPILNKLLSFTTNVARSLPNSKIDLMTCISNIEDILQGIQMKRNEPDEEYKYLFEEAQDLAKYTETIIKMPRVVKRQINRDNIPASSAYEYFKLNIFIPLLDHFIVAIFIPLLDHFIVAIFIPLLDHFIVAIKDRFSEHVKKAAAISCLIPEHIADKSYDDLLPAIELYQKFLHCSTAQLKTEFVLWKKRWTDIVTEDSFTSLSSYSGSNPNTVNMKRKEQVFLPDK
;
A
#
# COMPACT_ATOMS: atom_id res chain seq x y z
N GLU A 1 -13.38 18.38 13.62
CA GLU A 1 -13.28 19.29 14.76
C GLU A 1 -12.02 18.96 15.52
N THR A 2 -11.18 19.95 15.79
CA THR A 2 -9.95 19.77 16.56
C THR A 2 -10.29 19.68 18.04
N PHE A 3 -9.77 18.69 18.74
CA PHE A 3 -10.09 18.43 20.16
C PHE A 3 -9.80 19.64 21.09
N ASN A 4 -8.93 20.56 20.65
CA ASN A 4 -8.66 21.85 21.30
C ASN A 4 -9.91 22.74 21.45
N SER A 5 -10.85 22.71 20.50
CA SER A 5 -12.09 23.49 20.60
C SER A 5 -13.06 22.92 21.64
N LEU A 6 -12.94 21.62 21.93
CA LEU A 6 -13.78 20.93 22.91
C LEU A 6 -13.23 21.09 24.33
N PHE A 7 -11.93 21.36 24.50
CA PHE A 7 -11.30 21.45 25.81
C PHE A 7 -11.99 22.46 26.75
N PRO A 8 -12.30 23.72 26.34
CA PRO A 8 -13.01 24.66 27.19
C PRO A 8 -14.41 24.18 27.59
N VAL A 9 -15.12 23.54 26.65
CA VAL A 9 -16.45 22.98 26.87
C VAL A 9 -16.40 21.84 27.91
N VAL A 10 -15.38 20.98 27.83
CA VAL A 10 -15.16 19.90 28.81
C VAL A 10 -14.87 20.47 30.20
N VAL A 11 -14.04 21.52 30.28
CA VAL A 11 -13.74 22.20 31.55
C VAL A 11 -14.99 22.81 32.18
N GLU A 12 -15.81 23.50 31.39
CA GLU A 12 -17.07 24.08 31.85
C GLU A 12 -18.05 23.00 32.32
N LEU A 13 -18.20 21.92 31.54
CA LEU A 13 -19.07 20.80 31.87
C LEU A 13 -18.65 20.13 33.18
N LEU A 14 -17.36 19.85 33.37
CA LEU A 14 -16.85 19.28 34.62
C LEU A 14 -17.12 20.21 35.80
N THR A 15 -16.91 21.52 35.64
CA THR A 15 -17.19 22.52 36.67
C THR A 15 -18.67 22.57 37.06
N ASN A 16 -19.56 22.39 36.10
CA ASN A 16 -21.01 22.32 36.35
C ASN A 16 -21.41 21.01 37.03
N LEU A 17 -20.87 19.88 36.59
CA LEU A 17 -21.13 18.56 37.19
C LEU A 17 -20.61 18.48 38.64
N MET A 18 -19.51 19.15 38.97
CA MET A 18 -19.00 19.26 40.34
C MET A 18 -20.00 19.91 41.30
N LYS A 19 -20.86 20.83 40.80
CA LYS A 19 -21.88 21.54 41.58
C LYS A 19 -23.19 20.76 41.74
N MET A 20 -23.34 19.61 41.09
CA MET A 20 -24.56 18.81 41.16
C MET A 20 -24.77 18.18 42.54
N LYS A 21 -26.04 17.94 42.89
CA LYS A 21 -26.42 17.27 44.14
C LYS A 21 -26.04 15.79 44.18
N ASP A 22 -25.89 15.15 43.02
CA ASP A 22 -25.46 13.75 42.95
C ASP A 22 -23.99 13.62 43.38
N ARG A 23 -23.76 12.89 44.47
CA ARG A 23 -22.45 12.73 45.08
C ARG A 23 -21.48 11.99 44.17
N GLU A 24 -21.95 10.97 43.45
CA GLU A 24 -21.09 10.15 42.61
C GLU A 24 -20.57 10.94 41.41
N SER A 25 -21.47 11.63 40.71
CA SER A 25 -21.12 12.51 39.59
C SER A 25 -20.21 13.65 40.03
N SER A 26 -20.52 14.33 41.15
CA SER A 26 -19.70 15.43 41.65
C SER A 26 -18.27 15.00 41.98
N VAL A 27 -18.10 13.85 42.65
CA VAL A 27 -16.76 13.31 43.00
C VAL A 27 -15.98 12.93 41.74
N ARG A 28 -16.60 12.21 40.79
CA ARG A 28 -15.94 11.82 39.53
C ARG A 28 -15.52 13.04 38.72
N SER A 29 -16.38 14.04 38.60
CA SER A 29 -16.06 15.26 37.87
C SER A 29 -14.90 16.02 38.51
N ASN A 30 -14.82 16.07 39.84
CA ASN A 30 -13.68 16.67 40.53
C ASN A 30 -12.37 15.91 40.28
N LEU A 31 -12.42 14.56 40.25
CA LEU A 31 -11.26 13.73 39.91
C LEU A 31 -10.78 13.97 38.48
N PHE A 32 -11.72 13.99 37.51
CA PHE A 32 -11.39 14.28 36.12
C PHE A 32 -10.86 15.70 35.93
N TYR A 33 -11.49 16.69 36.57
CA TYR A 33 -11.01 18.07 36.57
C TYR A 33 -9.57 18.16 37.08
N GLY A 34 -9.26 17.49 38.19
CA GLY A 34 -7.90 17.41 38.72
C GLY A 34 -6.91 16.74 37.75
N ALA A 35 -7.33 15.70 37.04
CA ALA A 35 -6.50 15.01 36.06
C ALA A 35 -6.18 15.88 34.84
N ILE A 36 -7.18 16.54 34.25
CA ILE A 36 -6.99 17.40 33.07
C ILE A 36 -6.27 18.72 33.40
N SER A 37 -6.32 19.15 34.67
CA SER A 37 -5.59 20.33 35.15
C SER A 37 -4.14 20.03 35.50
N SER A 38 -3.72 18.75 35.51
CA SER A 38 -2.34 18.40 35.84
C SER A 38 -1.36 18.92 34.78
N SER A 39 -0.20 19.42 35.20
CA SER A 39 0.83 19.90 34.26
C SER A 39 1.31 18.80 33.32
N GLU A 40 1.36 17.55 33.78
CA GLU A 40 1.69 16.40 32.94
C GLU A 40 0.67 16.19 31.82
N PHE A 41 -0.64 16.25 32.13
CA PHE A 41 -1.68 16.14 31.11
C PHE A 41 -1.62 17.32 30.13
N LEU A 42 -1.57 18.55 30.64
CA LEU A 42 -1.56 19.77 29.83
C LEU A 42 -0.37 19.81 28.86
N CYS A 43 0.80 19.34 29.28
CA CYS A 43 1.95 19.21 28.38
C CYS A 43 1.83 17.99 27.46
N SER A 44 1.36 16.83 27.93
CA SER A 44 1.24 15.64 27.07
C SER A 44 0.19 15.80 25.98
N PHE A 45 -0.84 16.61 26.22
CA PHE A 45 -2.01 16.67 25.36
C PHE A 45 -1.75 17.28 23.96
N PRO A 46 -1.11 18.46 23.80
CA PRO A 46 -0.81 19.03 22.49
C PRO A 46 0.00 18.08 21.59
N ILE A 47 1.01 17.43 22.17
CA ILE A 47 1.83 16.49 21.41
C ILE A 47 1.06 15.22 21.03
N LEU A 48 0.21 14.70 21.92
CA LEU A 48 -0.68 13.57 21.60
C LEU A 48 -1.64 13.93 20.46
N ASN A 49 -2.24 15.12 20.49
CA ASN A 49 -3.14 15.57 19.44
C ASN A 49 -2.41 15.64 18.08
N LYS A 50 -1.17 16.15 18.08
CA LYS A 50 -0.31 16.17 16.89
C LYS A 50 0.02 14.76 16.39
N LEU A 51 0.43 13.86 17.28
CA LEU A 51 0.75 12.48 16.95
C LEU A 51 -0.46 11.73 16.38
N LEU A 52 -1.63 11.92 17.01
CA LEU A 52 -2.87 11.33 16.54
C LEU A 52 -3.25 11.86 15.16
N SER A 53 -2.99 13.14 14.85
CA SER A 53 -3.22 13.67 13.52
C SER A 53 -2.48 12.87 12.43
N PHE A 54 -1.23 12.46 12.68
CA PHE A 54 -0.48 11.59 11.77
C PHE A 54 -1.15 10.23 11.62
N THR A 55 -1.55 9.57 12.71
CA THR A 55 -2.27 8.29 12.60
C THR A 55 -3.60 8.41 11.90
N THR A 56 -4.35 9.50 12.08
CA THR A 56 -5.62 9.68 11.35
C THR A 56 -5.39 9.88 9.86
N ASN A 57 -4.29 10.51 9.47
CA ASN A 57 -3.95 10.65 8.06
C ASN A 57 -3.65 9.28 7.44
N VAL A 58 -2.87 8.44 8.12
CA VAL A 58 -2.60 7.05 7.71
C VAL A 58 -3.88 6.21 7.68
N ALA A 59 -4.72 6.31 8.73
CA ALA A 59 -5.97 5.57 8.80
C ALA A 59 -6.99 6.00 7.74
N ARG A 60 -6.92 7.22 7.22
CA ARG A 60 -7.75 7.68 6.09
C ARG A 60 -7.19 7.25 4.74
N SER A 61 -5.88 7.10 4.60
CA SER A 61 -5.28 6.66 3.35
C SER A 61 -5.47 5.15 3.15
N LEU A 62 -5.31 4.34 4.20
CA LEU A 62 -5.34 2.88 4.14
C LEU A 62 -6.61 2.22 3.54
N PRO A 63 -7.85 2.65 3.86
CA PRO A 63 -9.07 1.98 3.40
C PRO A 63 -9.46 2.33 1.96
N ASN A 64 -8.76 3.28 1.33
CA ASN A 64 -9.12 3.71 -0.01
C ASN A 64 -8.77 2.60 -1.01
N SER A 65 -9.79 1.99 -1.62
CA SER A 65 -9.70 0.92 -2.63
C SER A 65 -8.92 1.28 -3.90
N LYS A 66 -8.37 2.49 -3.97
CA LYS A 66 -7.63 3.05 -5.10
C LYS A 66 -6.14 3.26 -4.82
N ILE A 67 -5.68 3.10 -3.57
CA ILE A 67 -4.28 3.37 -3.25
C ILE A 67 -3.47 2.09 -3.43
N ASP A 68 -2.41 2.20 -4.25
CA ASP A 68 -1.43 1.15 -4.47
C ASP A 68 -0.65 0.87 -3.17
N LEU A 69 -0.34 -0.41 -2.94
CA LEU A 69 0.39 -0.88 -1.76
C LEU A 69 1.75 -0.18 -1.61
N MET A 70 2.45 0.05 -2.74
CA MET A 70 3.71 0.79 -2.75
C MET A 70 3.53 2.25 -2.34
N THR A 71 2.44 2.89 -2.79
CA THR A 71 2.11 4.26 -2.38
C THR A 71 1.76 4.32 -0.89
N CYS A 72 1.04 3.32 -0.36
CA CYS A 72 0.77 3.22 1.08
C CYS A 72 2.06 3.10 1.91
N ILE A 73 2.99 2.24 1.50
CA ILE A 73 4.28 2.06 2.17
C ILE A 73 5.07 3.37 2.14
N SER A 74 5.20 4.00 0.97
CA SER A 74 5.88 5.30 0.81
C SER A 74 5.27 6.37 1.72
N ASN A 75 3.94 6.47 1.77
CA ASN A 75 3.27 7.45 2.64
C ASN A 75 3.58 7.22 4.13
N ILE A 76 3.67 5.96 4.57
CA ILE A 76 4.02 5.62 5.96
C ILE A 76 5.48 5.98 6.23
N GLU A 77 6.39 5.68 5.30
CA GLU A 77 7.80 6.04 5.39
C GLU A 77 8.02 7.55 5.44
N ASP A 78 7.33 8.33 4.60
CA ASP A 78 7.39 9.79 4.57
C ASP A 78 6.92 10.39 5.91
N ILE A 79 5.83 9.87 6.47
CA ILE A 79 5.33 10.31 7.78
C ILE A 79 6.33 9.94 8.88
N LEU A 80 6.89 8.73 8.85
CA LEU A 80 7.89 8.29 9.81
C LEU A 80 9.13 9.20 9.76
N GLN A 81 9.62 9.51 8.55
CA GLN A 81 10.74 10.42 8.34
C GLN A 81 10.41 11.82 8.88
N GLY A 82 9.20 12.32 8.61
CA GLY A 82 8.73 13.60 9.15
C GLY A 82 8.74 13.64 10.67
N ILE A 83 8.31 12.57 11.35
CA ILE A 83 8.35 12.47 12.81
C ILE A 83 9.80 12.39 13.33
N GLN A 84 10.67 11.65 12.65
CA GLN A 84 12.10 11.55 13.00
C GLN A 84 12.83 12.88 12.83
N MET A 85 12.51 13.65 11.79
CA MET A 85 13.05 15.00 11.60
C MET A 85 12.67 15.91 12.77
N LYS A 86 11.39 15.89 13.18
CA LYS A 86 10.90 16.65 14.34
C LYS A 86 11.56 16.24 15.65
N ARG A 87 11.88 14.96 15.80
CA ARG A 87 12.65 14.46 16.93
C ARG A 87 14.06 15.04 16.97
N ASN A 88 14.73 15.12 15.82
CA ASN A 88 16.13 15.53 15.69
C ASN A 88 16.34 17.05 15.63
N GLU A 89 15.33 17.82 15.23
CA GLU A 89 15.38 19.29 15.15
C GLU A 89 14.27 19.95 16.02
N PRO A 90 14.48 20.00 17.34
CA PRO A 90 13.38 20.08 18.30
C PRO A 90 12.87 21.49 18.66
N ASP A 91 13.66 22.54 18.46
CA ASP A 91 13.54 23.70 19.36
C ASP A 91 12.34 24.60 19.10
N GLU A 92 11.99 24.90 17.84
CA GLU A 92 10.86 25.77 17.54
C GLU A 92 9.50 25.06 17.71
N GLU A 93 9.41 23.79 17.32
CA GLU A 93 8.14 23.05 17.41
C GLU A 93 7.77 22.68 18.85
N TYR A 94 8.74 22.28 19.67
CA TYR A 94 8.45 22.01 21.09
C TYR A 94 8.10 23.28 21.85
N LYS A 95 8.70 24.42 21.48
CA LYS A 95 8.33 25.70 22.07
C LYS A 95 6.87 26.04 21.75
N TYR A 96 6.46 25.91 20.50
CA TYR A 96 5.06 26.08 20.11
C TYR A 96 4.11 25.16 20.88
N LEU A 97 4.44 23.87 21.00
CA LEU A 97 3.63 22.91 21.77
C LEU A 97 3.55 23.26 23.25
N PHE A 98 4.61 23.85 23.80
CA PHE A 98 4.61 24.31 25.19
C PHE A 98 3.76 25.57 25.39
N GLU A 99 3.78 26.50 24.43
CA GLU A 99 2.89 27.67 24.42
C GLU A 99 1.42 27.24 24.33
N GLU A 100 1.11 26.26 23.47
CA GLU A 100 -0.24 25.67 23.39
C GLU A 100 -0.68 25.03 24.72
N ALA A 101 0.23 24.33 25.41
CA ALA A 101 -0.03 23.80 26.75
C ALA A 101 -0.33 24.91 27.76
N GLN A 102 0.40 26.03 27.68
CA GLN A 102 0.16 27.20 28.53
C GLN A 102 -1.19 27.85 28.26
N ASP A 103 -1.62 27.89 27.00
CA ASP A 103 -2.95 28.38 26.62
C ASP A 103 -4.06 27.47 27.17
N LEU A 104 -3.89 26.15 27.12
CA LEU A 104 -4.83 25.21 27.74
C LEU A 104 -4.91 25.41 29.26
N ALA A 105 -3.77 25.66 29.90
CA ALA A 105 -3.70 25.87 31.34
C ALA A 105 -4.47 27.11 31.82
N LYS A 106 -4.70 28.10 30.93
CA LYS A 106 -5.52 29.28 31.24
C LYS A 106 -6.98 28.91 31.50
N TYR A 107 -7.53 27.92 30.80
CA TYR A 107 -8.92 27.49 31.00
C TYR A 107 -9.13 26.78 32.35
N THR A 108 -8.11 26.12 32.88
CA THR A 108 -8.15 25.44 34.20
C THR A 108 -7.57 26.29 35.33
N GLU A 109 -7.24 27.56 35.06
CA GLU A 109 -6.57 28.49 35.99
C GLU A 109 -5.31 27.88 36.64
N THR A 110 -4.59 27.02 35.92
CA THR A 110 -3.45 26.27 36.44
C THR A 110 -2.13 26.82 35.92
N ILE A 111 -1.11 26.83 36.78
CA ILE A 111 0.27 27.18 36.39
C ILE A 111 1.03 25.88 36.10
N ILE A 112 1.59 25.76 34.89
CA ILE A 112 2.47 24.65 34.53
C ILE A 112 3.75 24.75 35.36
N LYS A 113 3.93 23.80 36.27
CA LYS A 113 5.08 23.74 37.16
C LYS A 113 5.85 22.45 36.94
N MET A 114 7.16 22.54 37.16
CA MET A 114 8.01 21.35 37.18
C MET A 114 7.60 20.44 38.35
N PRO A 115 7.40 19.13 38.12
CA PRO A 115 7.13 18.18 39.18
C PRO A 115 8.29 18.12 40.19
N ARG A 116 8.00 17.64 41.41
CA ARG A 116 9.04 17.42 42.42
C ARG A 116 9.95 16.27 41.98
N VAL A 117 11.17 16.60 41.58
CA VAL A 117 12.18 15.60 41.18
C VAL A 117 12.88 15.03 42.40
N VAL A 118 12.85 13.70 42.55
CA VAL A 118 13.58 12.98 43.59
C VAL A 118 14.94 12.57 43.04
N LYS A 119 16.02 12.75 43.80
CA LYS A 119 17.42 12.49 43.35
C LYS A 119 17.66 11.07 42.83
N ARG A 120 16.84 10.09 43.23
CA ARG A 120 16.94 8.70 42.80
C ARG A 120 15.58 8.22 42.30
N GLN A 121 15.49 7.91 41.02
CA GLN A 121 14.39 7.17 40.40
C GLN A 121 14.96 5.91 39.77
N ILE A 122 14.27 4.77 39.95
CA ILE A 122 14.74 3.46 39.47
C ILE A 122 14.11 3.13 38.09
N ASN A 123 12.91 3.63 37.82
CA ASN A 123 12.10 3.23 36.66
C ASN A 123 11.95 4.35 35.60
N ARG A 124 12.53 5.53 35.80
CA ARG A 124 12.45 6.65 34.85
C ARG A 124 13.80 7.34 34.74
N ASP A 125 14.14 7.74 33.52
CA ASP A 125 15.28 8.62 33.27
C ASP A 125 15.05 9.95 33.97
N ASN A 126 16.02 10.35 34.79
CA ASN A 126 15.97 11.60 35.53
C ASN A 126 16.94 12.59 34.88
N ILE A 127 16.59 13.04 33.68
CA ILE A 127 17.40 14.01 32.95
C ILE A 127 17.26 15.35 33.68
N PRO A 128 18.37 15.95 34.18
CA PRO A 128 18.30 17.21 34.90
C PRO A 128 17.75 18.30 33.98
N ALA A 129 16.80 19.09 34.49
CA ALA A 129 16.20 20.20 33.76
C ALA A 129 16.24 21.47 34.61
N SER A 130 16.52 22.59 33.96
CA SER A 130 16.63 23.91 34.57
C SER A 130 15.31 24.70 34.56
N SER A 131 14.37 24.29 33.70
CA SER A 131 13.05 24.93 33.54
C SER A 131 11.94 23.89 33.35
N ALA A 132 10.68 24.31 33.56
CA ALA A 132 9.52 23.46 33.29
C ALA A 132 9.47 23.03 31.80
N TYR A 133 9.78 23.95 30.88
CA TYR A 133 9.88 23.66 29.45
C TYR A 133 10.88 22.53 29.18
N GLU A 134 12.10 22.68 29.67
CA GLU A 134 13.17 21.69 29.45
C GLU A 134 12.80 20.33 30.08
N TYR A 135 12.17 20.33 31.26
CA TYR A 135 11.70 19.12 31.90
C TYR A 135 10.69 18.37 31.02
N PHE A 136 9.64 19.07 30.56
CA PHE A 136 8.60 18.45 29.75
C PHE A 136 9.09 18.04 28.36
N LYS A 137 10.03 18.81 27.77
CA LYS A 137 10.73 18.41 26.54
C LYS A 137 11.44 17.08 26.69
N LEU A 138 12.27 16.94 27.72
CA LEU A 138 13.13 15.77 27.90
C LEU A 138 12.37 14.54 28.43
N ASN A 139 11.34 14.75 29.27
CA ASN A 139 10.68 13.65 29.98
C ASN A 139 9.30 13.29 29.45
N ILE A 140 8.69 14.14 28.62
CA ILE A 140 7.37 13.89 28.02
C ILE A 140 7.45 13.94 26.50
N PHE A 141 7.86 15.06 25.91
CA PHE A 141 7.77 15.25 24.47
C PHE A 141 8.60 14.24 23.68
N ILE A 142 9.91 14.17 23.95
CA ILE A 142 10.82 13.26 23.25
C ILE A 142 10.43 11.79 23.52
N PRO A 143 10.24 11.34 24.78
CA PRO A 143 9.87 9.95 25.04
C PRO A 143 8.55 9.53 24.39
N LEU A 144 7.57 10.43 24.31
CA LEU A 144 6.30 10.13 23.68
C LEU A 144 6.43 9.96 22.16
N LEU A 145 7.22 10.81 21.49
CA LEU A 145 7.53 10.64 20.07
C LEU A 145 8.23 9.31 19.81
N ASP A 146 9.23 8.98 20.64
CA ASP A 146 9.99 7.73 20.52
C ASP A 146 9.08 6.52 20.70
N HIS A 147 8.22 6.56 21.72
CA HIS A 147 7.22 5.52 21.93
C HIS A 147 6.29 5.39 20.72
N PHE A 148 5.85 6.51 20.13
CA PHE A 148 4.94 6.48 18.98
C PHE A 148 5.58 5.87 17.73
N ILE A 149 6.84 6.20 17.47
CA ILE A 149 7.63 5.61 16.39
C ILE A 149 7.73 4.10 16.56
N VAL A 150 8.15 3.65 17.75
CA VAL A 150 8.41 2.23 18.04
C VAL A 150 7.13 1.40 18.18
N ALA A 151 6.09 1.95 18.79
CA ALA A 151 4.88 1.19 19.09
C ALA A 151 3.88 1.15 17.92
N ILE A 152 3.89 2.15 17.03
CA ILE A 152 2.87 2.28 15.99
C ILE A 152 3.49 2.19 14.60
N PHE A 153 4.44 3.07 14.26
CA PHE A 153 4.90 3.17 12.87
C PHE A 153 5.80 2.02 12.44
N ILE A 154 6.75 1.59 13.27
CA ILE A 154 7.62 0.46 12.95
C ILE A 154 6.81 -0.83 12.73
N PRO A 155 5.92 -1.25 13.65
CA PRO A 155 5.13 -2.47 13.46
C PRO A 155 4.15 -2.38 12.30
N LEU A 156 3.59 -1.18 12.05
CA LEU A 156 2.72 -0.96 10.91
C LEU A 156 3.49 -1.18 9.60
N LEU A 157 4.65 -0.55 9.44
CA LEU A 157 5.49 -0.71 8.25
C LEU A 157 5.92 -2.16 8.05
N ASP A 158 6.35 -2.82 9.13
CA ASP A 158 6.76 -4.23 9.12
C ASP A 158 5.61 -5.14 8.70
N HIS A 159 4.38 -4.89 9.19
CA HIS A 159 3.20 -5.63 8.76
C HIS A 159 2.94 -5.47 7.25
N PHE A 160 3.00 -4.25 6.72
CA PHE A 160 2.77 -4.01 5.29
C PHE A 160 3.81 -4.69 4.40
N ILE A 161 5.08 -4.68 4.82
CA ILE A 161 6.17 -5.28 4.04
C ILE A 161 6.17 -6.80 4.21
N VAL A 162 6.28 -7.28 5.44
CA VAL A 162 6.55 -8.70 5.74
C VAL A 162 5.29 -9.55 5.65
N ALA A 163 4.14 -9.06 6.11
CA ALA A 163 2.91 -9.86 6.16
C ALA A 163 2.05 -9.72 4.89
N ILE A 164 2.20 -8.64 4.11
CA ILE A 164 1.36 -8.38 2.93
C ILE A 164 2.20 -8.41 1.66
N PHE A 165 3.19 -7.52 1.54
CA PHE A 165 3.91 -7.32 0.28
C PHE A 165 4.76 -8.53 -0.13
N ILE A 166 5.57 -9.07 0.79
CA ILE A 166 6.43 -10.24 0.50
C ILE A 166 5.58 -11.45 0.07
N PRO A 167 4.56 -11.89 0.83
CA PRO A 167 3.74 -13.04 0.42
C PRO A 167 3.02 -12.82 -0.92
N LEU A 168 2.58 -11.59 -1.20
CA LEU A 168 1.96 -11.25 -2.47
C LEU A 168 2.96 -11.42 -3.62
N LEU A 169 4.19 -10.92 -3.48
CA LEU A 169 5.24 -11.10 -4.48
C LEU A 169 5.60 -12.58 -4.67
N ASP A 170 5.73 -13.34 -3.60
CA ASP A 170 5.99 -14.78 -3.68
C ASP A 170 4.89 -15.50 -4.46
N HIS A 171 3.62 -15.17 -4.19
CA HIS A 171 2.49 -15.71 -4.94
C HIS A 171 2.55 -15.34 -6.43
N PHE A 172 2.88 -14.09 -6.77
CA PHE A 172 3.06 -13.68 -8.17
C PHE A 172 4.21 -14.43 -8.85
N ILE A 173 5.34 -14.61 -8.16
CA ILE A 173 6.49 -15.35 -8.69
C ILE A 173 6.08 -16.79 -8.99
N VAL A 174 5.39 -17.46 -8.06
CA VAL A 174 4.89 -18.82 -8.26
C VAL A 174 3.91 -18.88 -9.43
N ALA A 175 2.92 -17.98 -9.48
CA ALA A 175 1.93 -17.94 -10.55
C ALA A 175 2.58 -17.74 -11.94
N ILE A 176 3.60 -16.88 -12.04
CA ILE A 176 4.35 -16.67 -13.30
C ILE A 176 5.16 -17.93 -13.64
N LYS A 177 5.85 -18.54 -12.67
CA LYS A 177 6.62 -19.78 -12.89
C LYS A 177 5.72 -20.91 -13.37
N ASP A 178 4.54 -21.07 -12.79
CA ASP A 178 3.58 -22.10 -13.18
C ASP A 178 3.02 -21.84 -14.59
N ARG A 179 2.66 -20.58 -14.87
CA ARG A 179 2.15 -20.16 -16.19
C ARG A 179 3.16 -20.36 -17.31
N PHE A 180 4.45 -20.17 -17.04
CA PHE A 180 5.54 -20.36 -18.00
C PHE A 180 6.37 -21.62 -17.70
N SER A 181 5.75 -22.64 -17.12
CA SER A 181 6.41 -23.91 -16.85
C SER A 181 6.89 -24.60 -18.14
N GLU A 182 7.86 -25.51 -18.00
CA GLU A 182 8.40 -26.27 -19.14
C GLU A 182 7.30 -27.02 -19.92
N HIS A 183 6.26 -27.52 -19.25
CA HIS A 183 5.11 -28.13 -19.90
C HIS A 183 4.36 -27.11 -20.79
N VAL A 184 4.09 -25.90 -20.28
CA VAL A 184 3.41 -24.87 -21.05
C VAL A 184 4.27 -24.38 -22.21
N LYS A 185 5.59 -24.24 -22.03
CA LYS A 185 6.52 -23.91 -23.12
C LYS A 185 6.52 -24.98 -24.23
N LYS A 186 6.59 -26.26 -23.84
CA LYS A 186 6.49 -27.39 -24.77
C LYS A 186 5.13 -27.41 -25.49
N ALA A 187 4.04 -27.16 -24.78
CA ALA A 187 2.71 -27.04 -25.40
C ALA A 187 2.61 -25.82 -26.34
N ALA A 188 3.25 -24.70 -25.99
CA ALA A 188 3.29 -23.48 -26.80
C ALA A 188 4.06 -23.67 -28.12
N ALA A 189 4.92 -24.70 -28.26
CA ALA A 189 5.52 -25.05 -29.55
C ALA A 189 4.47 -25.47 -30.60
N ILE A 190 3.24 -25.85 -30.20
CA ILE A 190 2.12 -26.04 -31.15
C ILE A 190 1.76 -24.74 -31.87
N SER A 191 2.03 -23.56 -31.28
CA SER A 191 1.82 -22.27 -31.93
C SER A 191 2.55 -22.13 -33.28
N CYS A 192 3.58 -22.95 -33.53
CA CYS A 192 4.26 -23.02 -34.82
C CYS A 192 3.36 -23.49 -35.98
N LEU A 193 2.23 -24.14 -35.67
CA LEU A 193 1.23 -24.55 -36.67
C LEU A 193 0.24 -23.46 -37.03
N ILE A 194 0.24 -22.33 -36.31
CA ILE A 194 -0.61 -21.18 -36.60
C ILE A 194 -0.15 -20.58 -37.94
N PRO A 195 -1.06 -20.34 -38.90
CA PRO A 195 -0.72 -19.86 -40.25
C PRO A 195 0.17 -18.61 -40.29
N GLU A 196 0.01 -17.68 -39.34
CA GLU A 196 0.82 -16.46 -39.26
C GLU A 196 2.28 -16.72 -38.85
N HIS A 197 2.55 -17.80 -38.12
CA HIS A 197 3.88 -18.11 -37.56
C HIS A 197 4.58 -19.27 -38.27
N ILE A 198 3.93 -19.92 -39.25
CA ILE A 198 4.46 -21.12 -39.89
C ILE A 198 5.53 -20.82 -40.95
N ALA A 199 5.49 -19.63 -41.55
CA ALA A 199 6.44 -19.23 -42.60
C ALA A 199 7.88 -19.19 -42.06
N ASP A 200 8.06 -18.67 -40.84
CA ASP A 200 9.38 -18.41 -40.26
C ASP A 200 9.96 -19.58 -39.44
N LYS A 201 9.14 -20.57 -39.07
CA LYS A 201 9.55 -21.64 -38.14
C LYS A 201 9.94 -22.95 -38.85
N SER A 202 10.82 -23.72 -38.21
CA SER A 202 11.32 -25.03 -38.66
C SER A 202 10.53 -26.17 -38.01
N TYR A 203 10.65 -27.38 -38.57
CA TYR A 203 10.13 -28.59 -37.94
C TYR A 203 10.79 -28.87 -36.58
N ASP A 204 12.06 -28.49 -36.43
CA ASP A 204 12.81 -28.70 -35.18
C ASP A 204 12.19 -27.92 -34.00
N ASP A 205 11.54 -26.80 -34.28
CA ASP A 205 10.84 -25.98 -33.28
C ASP A 205 9.58 -26.68 -32.73
N LEU A 206 9.07 -27.71 -33.42
CA LEU A 206 7.89 -28.49 -33.02
C LEU A 206 8.25 -29.74 -32.21
N LEU A 207 9.51 -30.17 -32.22
CA LEU A 207 9.99 -31.36 -31.49
C LEU A 207 9.59 -31.36 -30.00
N PRO A 208 9.71 -30.25 -29.24
CA PRO A 208 9.33 -30.23 -27.83
C PRO A 208 7.84 -30.49 -27.58
N ALA A 209 6.95 -30.09 -28.51
CA ALA A 209 5.52 -30.40 -28.45
C ALA A 209 5.26 -31.87 -28.80
N ILE A 210 5.94 -32.40 -29.81
CA ILE A 210 5.76 -33.79 -30.25
C ILE A 210 6.16 -34.76 -29.14
N GLU A 211 7.25 -34.50 -28.43
CA GLU A 211 7.65 -35.29 -27.25
C GLU A 211 6.58 -35.29 -26.15
N LEU A 212 5.92 -34.16 -25.93
CA LEU A 212 4.89 -33.99 -24.91
C LEU A 212 3.59 -34.74 -25.27
N TYR A 213 3.18 -34.70 -26.54
CA TYR A 213 1.94 -35.33 -27.03
C TYR A 213 2.16 -36.70 -27.67
N GLN A 214 3.37 -37.27 -27.62
CA GLN A 214 3.74 -38.53 -28.31
C GLN A 214 2.79 -39.68 -28.00
N LYS A 215 2.30 -39.76 -26.75
CA LYS A 215 1.34 -40.80 -26.32
C LYS A 215 -0.02 -40.73 -27.00
N PHE A 216 -0.39 -39.57 -27.56
CA PHE A 216 -1.66 -39.32 -28.24
C PHE A 216 -1.53 -39.30 -29.77
N LEU A 217 -0.31 -39.36 -30.30
CA LEU A 217 -0.03 -39.36 -31.73
C LEU A 217 0.08 -40.80 -32.24
N HIS A 218 -0.80 -41.19 -33.15
CA HIS A 218 -0.82 -42.53 -33.76
C HIS A 218 0.01 -42.62 -35.06
N CYS A 219 0.83 -41.61 -35.37
CA CYS A 219 1.58 -41.49 -36.62
C CYS A 219 3.10 -41.54 -36.40
N SER A 220 3.84 -41.95 -37.43
CA SER A 220 5.30 -41.98 -37.42
C SER A 220 5.88 -40.56 -37.46
N THR A 221 7.05 -40.35 -36.83
CA THR A 221 7.79 -39.07 -36.88
C THR A 221 8.13 -38.64 -38.30
N ALA A 222 8.32 -39.60 -39.21
CA ALA A 222 8.53 -39.32 -40.63
C ALA A 222 7.28 -38.72 -41.29
N GLN A 223 6.08 -39.25 -40.97
CA GLN A 223 4.81 -38.76 -41.50
C GLN A 223 4.50 -37.35 -40.99
N LEU A 224 4.73 -37.08 -39.69
CA LEU A 224 4.55 -35.76 -39.11
C LEU A 224 5.44 -34.70 -39.76
N LYS A 225 6.70 -35.05 -40.06
CA LYS A 225 7.62 -34.16 -40.76
C LYS A 225 7.16 -33.85 -42.18
N THR A 226 6.66 -34.83 -42.91
CA THR A 226 6.13 -34.62 -44.26
C THR A 226 4.88 -33.74 -44.23
N GLU A 227 3.93 -34.00 -43.33
CA GLU A 227 2.72 -33.20 -43.17
C GLU A 227 3.03 -31.75 -42.78
N PHE A 228 3.99 -31.53 -41.88
CA PHE A 228 4.43 -30.18 -41.52
C PHE A 228 4.98 -29.40 -42.72
N VAL A 229 5.80 -30.04 -43.57
CA VAL A 229 6.34 -29.40 -44.78
C VAL A 229 5.24 -29.08 -45.78
N LEU A 230 4.27 -29.96 -45.95
CA LEU A 230 3.10 -29.72 -46.81
C LEU A 230 2.24 -28.57 -46.28
N TRP A 231 2.00 -28.54 -44.96
CA TRP A 231 1.26 -27.48 -44.29
C TRP A 231 1.97 -26.13 -44.42
N LYS A 232 3.29 -26.09 -44.19
CA LYS A 232 4.10 -24.88 -44.40
C LYS A 232 4.00 -24.37 -45.82
N LYS A 233 4.19 -25.25 -46.82
CA LYS A 233 4.09 -24.90 -48.23
C LYS A 233 2.70 -24.35 -48.59
N ARG A 234 1.65 -25.01 -48.12
CA ARG A 234 0.26 -24.59 -48.37
C ARG A 234 -0.02 -23.17 -47.86
N TRP A 235 0.47 -22.81 -46.69
CA TRP A 235 0.23 -21.48 -46.12
C TRP A 235 1.16 -20.40 -46.64
N THR A 236 2.39 -20.74 -47.05
CA THR A 236 3.24 -19.79 -47.78
C THR A 236 2.65 -19.44 -49.14
N ASP A 237 2.08 -20.42 -49.85
CA ASP A 237 1.49 -20.22 -51.18
C ASP A 237 0.25 -19.31 -51.12
N ILE A 238 -0.58 -19.43 -50.07
CA ILE A 238 -1.77 -18.58 -49.85
C ILE A 238 -1.38 -17.13 -49.53
N VAL A 239 -0.35 -16.89 -48.71
CA VAL A 239 0.14 -15.53 -48.40
C VAL A 239 0.72 -14.86 -49.65
N THR A 240 1.35 -15.64 -50.53
CA THR A 240 1.82 -15.13 -51.83
C THR A 240 0.69 -14.86 -52.82
N GLU A 241 -0.41 -15.62 -52.81
CA GLU A 241 -1.56 -15.35 -53.67
C GLU A 241 -2.29 -14.05 -53.27
N ASP A 242 -2.48 -13.79 -51.97
CA ASP A 242 -3.14 -12.56 -51.48
C ASP A 242 -2.33 -11.29 -51.84
N SER A 243 -1.00 -11.37 -51.85
CA SER A 243 -0.12 -10.27 -52.30
C SER A 243 -0.16 -10.05 -53.81
N PHE A 244 -0.42 -11.08 -54.62
CA PHE A 244 -0.66 -10.93 -56.07
C PHE A 244 -2.07 -10.42 -56.41
N THR A 245 -3.10 -10.77 -55.62
CA THR A 245 -4.45 -10.23 -55.82
C THR A 245 -4.60 -8.77 -55.38
N SER A 246 -3.79 -8.27 -54.45
CA SER A 246 -3.87 -6.86 -54.02
C SER A 246 -3.36 -5.85 -55.06
N LEU A 247 -2.48 -6.26 -55.98
CA LEU A 247 -1.97 -5.38 -57.05
C LEU A 247 -2.88 -5.30 -58.29
N SER A 248 -3.81 -6.24 -58.48
CA SER A 248 -4.76 -6.21 -59.60
C SER A 248 -6.10 -5.53 -59.27
N SER A 249 -6.37 -5.24 -57.99
CA SER A 249 -7.55 -4.49 -57.56
C SER A 249 -7.31 -2.99 -57.28
N TYR A 250 -6.07 -2.50 -57.37
CA TYR A 250 -5.72 -1.09 -57.11
C TYR A 250 -5.69 -0.25 -58.40
N SER A 251 -6.82 -0.19 -59.12
CA SER A 251 -7.09 0.90 -60.06
C SER A 251 -8.52 1.39 -59.91
N GLY A 252 -8.82 1.98 -58.74
CA GLY A 252 -10.06 2.72 -58.55
C GLY A 252 -10.45 2.97 -57.10
N SER A 253 -10.22 4.21 -56.66
CA SER A 253 -11.19 5.00 -55.87
C SER A 253 -11.35 4.74 -54.37
N ASN A 254 -10.75 5.67 -53.60
CA ASN A 254 -11.21 6.33 -52.36
C ASN A 254 -11.24 5.57 -51.00
N PRO A 255 -10.84 6.24 -49.89
CA PRO A 255 -10.76 5.63 -48.57
C PRO A 255 -12.07 5.85 -47.81
N ASN A 256 -12.83 4.79 -47.55
CA ASN A 256 -13.65 4.63 -46.35
C ASN A 256 -14.26 3.21 -46.32
N THR A 257 -14.02 2.52 -45.20
CA THR A 257 -14.74 1.35 -44.66
C THR A 257 -14.87 0.11 -45.55
N VAL A 258 -14.25 -1.03 -45.17
CA VAL A 258 -14.91 -2.36 -45.23
C VAL A 258 -14.36 -3.32 -44.15
N ASN A 259 -15.30 -3.78 -43.32
CA ASN A 259 -15.32 -5.00 -42.49
C ASN A 259 -14.37 -6.15 -42.89
N MET A 260 -13.58 -6.63 -41.92
CA MET A 260 -13.02 -7.99 -41.93
C MET A 260 -14.17 -9.01 -41.84
N LYS A 261 -14.60 -9.55 -42.99
CA LYS A 261 -15.47 -10.72 -43.03
C LYS A 261 -14.67 -11.95 -42.57
N ARG A 262 -14.97 -12.44 -41.35
CA ARG A 262 -14.78 -13.84 -40.97
C ARG A 262 -15.42 -14.72 -42.06
N LYS A 263 -14.63 -15.54 -42.75
CA LYS A 263 -15.19 -16.68 -43.48
C LYS A 263 -15.60 -17.72 -42.45
N GLU A 264 -16.91 -17.83 -42.25
CA GLU A 264 -17.56 -18.90 -41.51
C GLU A 264 -17.22 -20.26 -42.10
N GLN A 265 -17.10 -21.24 -41.20
CA GLN A 265 -16.99 -22.67 -41.49
C GLN A 265 -18.11 -23.11 -42.45
N VAL A 266 -17.74 -23.69 -43.59
CA VAL A 266 -18.66 -24.50 -44.37
C VAL A 266 -18.60 -25.92 -43.81
N PHE A 267 -19.69 -26.29 -43.14
CA PHE A 267 -20.02 -27.67 -42.76
C PHE A 267 -19.97 -28.59 -43.99
N LEU A 268 -19.43 -29.80 -43.79
CA LEU A 268 -19.52 -30.93 -44.73
C LEU A 268 -20.99 -31.21 -45.09
N PRO A 269 -21.32 -31.60 -46.33
CA PRO A 269 -22.63 -32.16 -46.62
C PRO A 269 -22.65 -33.65 -46.26
N ASP A 270 -23.73 -34.05 -45.58
CA ASP A 270 -24.09 -35.44 -45.31
C ASP A 270 -24.10 -36.30 -46.58
N LYS A 271 -23.46 -37.48 -46.50
CA LYS A 271 -23.95 -38.77 -47.02
C LYS A 271 -23.26 -39.92 -46.28
#